data_AF-A0A843CJM1-F1
#
_entry.id   AF-A0A843CJM1-F1
#
_cell.length_a   1.000
_cell.length_b   1.000
_cell.length_c   1.000
_cell.angle_alpha   90.00
_cell.angle_beta   90.00
_cell.angle_gamma   90.00
#
_symmetry.space_group_name_H-M   'P 1'
#
loop_
_entity.id
_entity.type
_entity.pdbx_description
1 polymer ?
#
loop_
_entity_poly.entity_id
_entity_poly.type
_entity_poly.pdbx_seq_one_letter_code
_entity_poly.pdbx_strand_id
1 'polypeptide(L)'
;MSPQIQFLREIRDDKVMTTELGRSFMNEFNQFYYSFSPSVADYERENPAFKGIVKVGITPMLLSLSILSAANSEQEILGLGIGIIVMNIGMYFVAPVVIICKIKKISRINYS
;
A
#
# COMPACT_ATOMS: atom_id res chain seq x y z
N MET A 1 5.65 9.60 -17.27
CA MET A 1 4.85 9.18 -16.10
C MET A 1 4.71 7.66 -16.14
N SER A 2 4.79 6.94 -15.02
CA SER A 2 4.67 5.48 -15.09
C SER A 2 3.21 5.06 -15.36
N PRO A 3 2.97 4.02 -16.18
CA PRO A 3 1.61 3.54 -16.48
C PRO A 3 0.79 3.19 -15.24
N GLN A 4 1.44 2.66 -14.20
CA GLN A 4 0.81 2.29 -12.93
C GLN A 4 0.27 3.51 -12.18
N ILE A 5 1.03 4.62 -12.14
CA ILE A 5 0.58 5.85 -11.47
C ILE A 5 -0.60 6.45 -12.21
N GLN A 6 -0.59 6.41 -13.55
CA GLN A 6 -1.69 6.90 -14.37
C GLN A 6 -2.97 6.10 -14.12
N PHE A 7 -2.86 4.77 -14.12
CA PHE A 7 -3.98 3.87 -13.84
C PHE A 7 -4.60 4.12 -12.45
N LEU A 8 -3.78 4.31 -11.41
CA LEU A 8 -4.32 4.60 -10.07
C LEU A 8 -5.03 5.96 -10.01
N ARG A 9 -4.60 6.94 -10.81
CA ARG A 9 -5.30 8.22 -10.94
C ARG A 9 -6.65 8.06 -11.60
N GLU A 10 -6.73 7.26 -12.65
CA GLU A 10 -8.00 6.96 -13.33
C GLU A 10 -8.98 6.29 -12.38
N ILE A 11 -8.56 5.27 -11.61
CA ILE A 11 -9.44 4.68 -10.57
C ILE A 11 -9.89 5.73 -9.55
N ARG A 12 -8.97 6.56 -9.05
CA ARG A 12 -9.32 7.61 -8.08
C ARG A 12 -10.37 8.56 -8.68
N ASP A 13 -10.11 9.06 -9.88
CA ASP A 13 -10.92 10.11 -10.51
C ASP A 13 -12.29 9.57 -10.96
N ASP A 14 -12.33 8.37 -11.53
CA ASP A 14 -13.54 7.80 -12.13
C ASP A 14 -14.40 7.01 -11.14
N LYS A 15 -13.80 6.44 -10.09
CA LYS A 15 -14.49 5.56 -9.12
C LYS A 15 -14.57 6.15 -7.72
N VAL A 16 -13.44 6.61 -7.17
CA VAL A 16 -13.41 7.03 -5.76
C VAL A 16 -14.04 8.42 -5.60
N MET A 17 -13.62 9.38 -6.42
CA MET A 17 -14.05 10.78 -6.33
C MET A 17 -15.47 11.03 -6.85
N THR A 18 -16.11 10.04 -7.48
CA THR A 18 -17.51 10.11 -7.89
C THR A 18 -18.48 9.81 -6.75
N THR A 19 -18.02 9.22 -5.64
CA THR A 19 -18.82 8.88 -4.45
C THR A 19 -18.60 9.87 -3.30
N GLU A 20 -19.61 10.06 -2.44
CA GLU A 20 -19.51 10.95 -1.27
C GLU A 20 -18.52 10.39 -0.23
N LEU A 21 -18.64 9.10 0.09
CA LEU A 21 -17.73 8.40 1.01
C LEU A 21 -16.29 8.43 0.49
N GLY A 22 -16.07 8.23 -0.80
CA GLY A 22 -14.74 8.29 -1.40
C GLY A 22 -14.11 9.68 -1.33
N ARG A 23 -14.90 10.76 -1.50
CA ARG A 23 -14.41 12.14 -1.32
C ARG A 23 -14.03 12.42 0.14
N SER A 24 -14.86 12.02 1.10
CA SER A 24 -14.56 12.17 2.53
C SER A 24 -13.30 11.39 2.92
N PHE A 25 -13.19 10.14 2.49
CA PHE A 25 -11.99 9.32 2.68
C PHE A 25 -10.74 9.99 2.09
N MET A 26 -10.80 10.48 0.84
CA MET A 26 -9.66 11.12 0.20
C MET A 26 -9.23 12.41 0.90
N ASN A 27 -10.16 13.16 1.49
CA ASN A 27 -9.84 14.36 2.25
C ASN A 27 -9.04 14.02 3.53
N GLU A 28 -9.53 13.07 4.32
CA GLU A 28 -8.83 12.60 5.53
C GLU A 28 -7.50 11.91 5.19
N PHE A 29 -7.50 11.06 4.17
CA PHE A 29 -6.31 10.38 3.68
C PHE A 29 -5.24 11.39 3.26
N ASN A 30 -5.59 12.44 2.51
CA ASN A 30 -4.64 13.46 2.08
C ASN A 30 -4.04 14.20 3.30
N GLN A 31 -4.86 14.58 4.27
CA GLN A 31 -4.38 15.22 5.50
C GLN A 31 -3.40 14.31 6.25
N PHE A 32 -3.76 13.03 6.42
CA PHE A 32 -2.89 12.05 7.06
C PHE A 32 -1.60 11.83 6.26
N TYR A 33 -1.69 11.63 4.95
CA TYR A 33 -0.56 11.42 4.04
C TYR A 33 0.46 12.56 4.13
N TYR A 34 0.00 13.81 3.99
CA TYR A 34 0.89 14.97 4.05
C TYR A 34 1.44 15.25 5.45
N SER A 35 0.90 14.63 6.51
CA SER A 35 1.45 14.77 7.87
C SER A 35 2.81 14.08 8.04
N PHE A 36 3.12 13.06 7.23
CA PHE A 36 4.39 12.32 7.32
C PHE A 36 5.18 12.26 6.01
N SER A 37 4.52 12.44 4.85
CA SER A 37 5.19 12.29 3.55
C SER A 37 6.42 13.20 3.36
N PRO A 38 6.44 14.47 3.84
CA PRO A 38 7.62 15.32 3.71
C PRO A 38 8.83 14.73 4.42
N SER A 39 8.65 14.26 5.66
CA SER A 39 9.72 13.64 6.44
C SER A 39 10.25 12.38 5.76
N VAL A 40 9.37 11.53 5.24
CA VAL A 40 9.80 10.34 4.46
C VAL A 40 10.59 10.74 3.22
N ALA A 41 10.15 11.76 2.49
CA ALA A 41 10.83 12.26 1.30
C ALA A 41 12.20 12.88 1.61
N ASP A 42 12.37 13.50 2.78
CA ASP A 42 13.67 13.97 3.26
C ASP A 42 14.61 12.79 3.51
N TYR A 43 14.15 11.75 4.21
CA TYR A 43 14.95 10.54 4.45
C TYR A 43 15.33 9.80 3.17
N GLU A 44 14.44 9.74 2.18
CA GLU A 44 14.76 9.13 0.87
C GLU A 44 15.85 9.90 0.11
N ARG A 45 15.92 11.23 0.27
CA ARG A 45 16.95 12.06 -0.35
C ARG A 45 18.32 11.84 0.27
N GLU A 46 18.35 11.67 1.59
CA GLU A 46 19.59 11.43 2.34
C GLU A 46 20.09 9.99 2.19
N ASN A 47 19.17 9.01 2.09
CA ASN A 47 19.50 7.59 2.11
C ASN A 47 18.91 6.86 0.89
N PRO A 48 19.66 6.71 -0.21
CA PRO A 48 19.19 6.01 -1.41
C PRO A 48 18.74 4.56 -1.18
N ALA A 49 19.34 3.88 -0.18
CA ALA A 49 18.91 2.54 0.22
C ALA A 49 17.50 2.53 0.83
N PHE A 50 17.15 3.56 1.60
CA PHE A 50 15.82 3.71 2.21
C PHE A 50 14.73 3.85 1.14
N LYS A 51 14.99 4.61 0.07
CA LYS A 51 14.09 4.69 -1.10
C LYS A 51 13.78 3.32 -1.70
N GLY A 52 14.78 2.42 -1.75
CA GLY A 52 14.58 1.05 -2.20
C GLY A 52 13.65 0.25 -1.28
N ILE A 53 13.84 0.39 0.03
CA ILE A 53 13.00 -0.24 1.06
C ILE A 53 11.56 0.27 0.96
N VAL A 54 11.36 1.59 0.89
CA VAL A 54 10.03 2.20 0.73
C VAL A 54 9.36 1.68 -0.54
N LYS A 55 10.08 1.66 -1.67
CA LYS A 55 9.56 1.15 -2.95
C LYS A 55 9.12 -0.31 -2.85
N VAL A 56 9.94 -1.18 -2.25
CA VAL A 56 9.60 -2.59 -2.03
C VAL A 56 8.40 -2.70 -1.09
N GLY A 57 8.34 -1.88 -0.06
CA GLY A 57 7.22 -1.79 0.88
C GLY A 57 5.92 -1.44 0.18
N ILE A 58 5.86 -0.41 -0.66
CA ILE A 58 4.61 0.04 -1.30
C ILE A 58 4.18 -0.79 -2.52
N THR A 59 5.11 -1.51 -3.17
CA THR A 59 4.83 -2.22 -4.41
C THR A 59 3.65 -3.20 -4.31
N PRO A 60 3.56 -4.05 -3.28
CA PRO A 60 2.43 -4.97 -3.14
C PRO A 60 1.08 -4.26 -3.00
N MET A 61 1.04 -3.13 -2.30
CA MET A 61 -0.16 -2.29 -2.21
C MET A 61 -0.57 -1.76 -3.59
N LEU A 62 0.37 -1.20 -4.36
CA LEU A 62 0.10 -0.69 -5.71
C LEU A 62 -0.45 -1.79 -6.64
N LEU A 63 0.05 -3.02 -6.52
CA LEU A 63 -0.46 -4.16 -7.29
C LEU A 63 -1.88 -4.53 -6.85
N SER A 64 -2.15 -4.62 -5.55
CA SER A 64 -3.47 -4.98 -5.03
C SER A 64 -4.57 -3.97 -5.40
N LEU A 65 -4.24 -2.67 -5.48
CA LEU A 65 -5.17 -1.61 -5.89
C LEU A 65 -5.69 -1.78 -7.33
N SER A 66 -4.96 -2.50 -8.19
CA SER A 66 -5.43 -2.78 -9.55
C SER A 66 -6.71 -3.58 -9.62
N ILE A 67 -7.00 -4.38 -8.59
CA ILE A 67 -8.22 -5.16 -8.48
C ILE A 67 -9.46 -4.26 -8.38
N LEU A 68 -9.31 -3.04 -7.83
CA LEU A 68 -10.42 -2.11 -7.67
C LEU A 68 -11.01 -1.64 -9.03
N SER A 69 -10.24 -1.77 -10.12
CA SER A 69 -10.75 -1.51 -11.48
C SER A 69 -11.89 -2.44 -11.91
N ALA A 70 -11.99 -3.63 -11.32
CA ALA A 70 -13.06 -4.58 -11.62
C ALA A 70 -14.43 -4.15 -11.04
N ALA A 71 -14.45 -3.15 -10.15
CA ALA A 71 -15.67 -2.68 -9.50
C ALA A 71 -16.55 -1.85 -10.45
N ASN A 72 -17.82 -2.21 -10.57
CA ASN A 72 -18.82 -1.52 -11.38
C ASN A 72 -19.90 -0.81 -10.54
N SER A 73 -19.98 -1.09 -9.24
CA SER A 73 -20.91 -0.43 -8.31
C SER A 73 -20.21 0.12 -7.07
N GLU A 74 -20.85 1.06 -6.38
CA GLU A 74 -20.34 1.63 -5.12
C GLU A 74 -20.14 0.54 -4.04
N GLN A 75 -21.04 -0.43 -3.98
CA GLN A 75 -20.96 -1.56 -3.04
C GLN A 75 -19.75 -2.46 -3.33
N GLU A 76 -19.44 -2.69 -4.61
CA GLU A 76 -18.24 -3.41 -5.03
C GLU A 76 -16.97 -2.63 -4.74
N ILE A 77 -16.96 -1.30 -4.94
CA ILE A 77 -15.82 -0.45 -4.58
C ILE A 77 -15.54 -0.55 -3.08
N LEU A 78 -16.58 -0.49 -2.24
CA LEU A 78 -16.44 -0.64 -0.79
C LEU A 78 -15.96 -2.04 -0.41
N GLY A 79 -16.59 -3.09 -0.94
CA GLY A 79 -16.25 -4.48 -0.63
C GLY A 79 -14.82 -4.84 -1.05
N LEU A 80 -14.43 -4.49 -2.28
CA LEU A 80 -13.06 -4.70 -2.78
C LEU A 80 -12.06 -3.80 -2.04
N GLY A 81 -12.43 -2.55 -1.72
CA GLY A 81 -11.60 -1.65 -0.92
C GLY A 81 -11.27 -2.23 0.46
N ILE A 82 -12.27 -2.74 1.18
CA ILE A 82 -12.08 -3.42 2.47
C ILE A 82 -11.22 -4.68 2.29
N GLY A 83 -11.49 -5.48 1.26
CA GLY A 83 -10.70 -6.68 0.95
C GLY A 83 -9.23 -6.37 0.69
N ILE A 84 -8.93 -5.31 -0.07
CA ILE A 84 -7.57 -4.83 -0.34
C ILE A 84 -6.89 -4.40 0.95
N ILE A 85 -7.57 -3.67 1.85
CA ILE A 85 -7.01 -3.26 3.14
C ILE A 85 -6.63 -4.50 3.97
N VAL A 86 -7.55 -5.45 4.11
CA VAL A 86 -7.30 -6.70 4.87
C VAL A 86 -6.16 -7.51 4.24
N MET A 87 -6.13 -7.63 2.91
CA MET A 87 -5.06 -8.32 2.19
C MET A 87 -3.69 -7.66 2.43
N ASN A 88 -3.61 -6.33 2.37
CA ASN A 88 -2.38 -5.59 2.62
C ASN A 88 -1.92 -5.74 4.06
N ILE A 89 -2.81 -5.59 5.04
CA ILE A 89 -2.50 -5.84 6.45
C ILE A 89 -1.96 -7.26 6.59
N GLY A 90 -2.66 -8.27 6.07
CA GLY A 90 -2.20 -9.65 6.10
C GLY A 90 -0.77 -9.80 5.57
N MET A 91 -0.48 -9.22 4.41
CA MET A 91 0.84 -9.29 3.78
C MET A 91 1.94 -8.58 4.58
N TYR A 92 1.69 -7.36 5.07
CA TYR A 92 2.65 -6.58 5.85
C TYR A 92 2.95 -7.18 7.22
N PHE A 93 2.11 -8.08 7.72
CA PHE A 93 2.38 -8.82 8.96
C PHE A 93 2.97 -10.21 8.68
N VAL A 94 2.38 -10.97 7.75
CA VAL A 94 2.79 -12.35 7.46
C VAL A 94 4.20 -12.40 6.90
N ALA A 95 4.55 -11.55 5.92
CA ALA A 95 5.87 -11.61 5.31
C ALA A 95 7.00 -11.34 6.32
N PRO A 96 6.96 -10.27 7.15
CA PRO A 96 7.94 -10.06 8.20
C PRO A 96 7.98 -11.19 9.24
N VAL A 97 6.82 -11.71 9.68
CA VAL A 97 6.77 -12.82 10.65
C VAL A 97 7.46 -14.07 10.09
N VAL A 98 7.19 -14.43 8.84
CA VAL A 98 7.83 -15.59 8.19
C VAL A 98 9.33 -15.39 8.07
N ILE A 99 9.79 -14.18 7.71
CA ILE A 99 11.22 -13.84 7.64
C ILE A 99 11.88 -14.01 9.02
N ILE A 100 11.30 -13.42 10.07
CA ILE A 100 11.82 -13.52 11.44
C ILE A 100 11.88 -14.98 11.90
N CYS A 101 10.83 -15.76 11.66
CA CYS A 101 10.78 -17.18 12.01
C CYS A 101 11.85 -18.00 11.27
N LYS A 102 12.07 -17.74 9.97
CA LYS A 102 13.14 -18.40 9.18
C LYS A 102 14.53 -18.04 9.72
N ILE A 103 14.79 -16.77 10.02
CA ILE A 103 16.07 -16.32 10.60
C ILE A 103 16.33 -17.03 11.94
N LYS A 104 15.34 -17.08 12.84
CA LYS A 104 15.45 -17.80 14.12
C LYS A 104 15.69 -19.30 13.94
N LYS A 105 15.10 -19.92 12.92
CA LYS A 105 15.31 -21.34 12.62
C LYS A 105 16.73 -21.61 12.12
N ILE A 106 17.24 -20.77 11.22
CA ILE A 106 18.61 -20.87 10.69
C ILE A 106 19.64 -20.66 11.81
N SER A 107 19.46 -19.63 12.64
CA SER A 107 20.37 -19.40 13.76
C SER A 107 20.37 -20.60 14.72
N ARG A 108 19.21 -21.19 15.02
CA ARG A 108 19.11 -22.38 15.88
C ARG A 108 19.82 -23.61 15.30
N ILE A 109 19.83 -23.79 13.97
CA ILE A 109 20.54 -24.91 13.32
C ILE A 109 22.07 -24.73 13.41
N ASN A 110 22.58 -23.50 13.31
CA ASN A 110 24.02 -23.25 13.37
C ASN A 110 24.65 -23.39 14.78
N TYR A 111 23.82 -23.50 15.83
CA TYR A 111 24.27 -23.70 17.23
C TYR A 111 23.98 -25.11 17.77
N SER A 112 23.58 -26.07 16.93
CA SER A 112 23.36 -27.49 17.27
C SER A 112 24.30 -28.38 16.49
#